data_AF-A0A0E0F5T4-F1
#
_entry.id   AF-A0A0E0F5T4-F1
#
_cell.length_a   1.000
_cell.length_b   1.000
_cell.length_c   1.000
_cell.angle_alpha   90.00
_cell.angle_beta   90.00
_cell.angle_gamma   90.00
#
_symmetry.space_group_name_H-M   'P 1'
#
loop_
_entity.id
_entity.type
_entity.pdbx_description
1 polymer ?
#
loop_
_entity_poly.entity_id
_entity_poly.type
_entity_poly.pdbx_seq_one_letter_code
_entity_poly.pdbx_strand_id
1 'polypeptide(L)'
;MATTLSNGVSQNGPQRNYQVVVAATRDMGIGKDGVLPWKLLGDLKFFKELTVTTADPAKKNAVIMGRKTWESLPLKARPLPGRLNIILTRSGSFEFATVENVVICGSMNSALELLSSTPYCLSIEKVFVIGGGQMRFNLRNSFPLLTTKVFWRGVVEELLWFISGSTSAKVLQEKGIHIWDGNASREYLDREEGDLGPVYGFQWRHFGAEYTDMHADYTGKGFDQLMDVIDKIKNNPDDRRIILSAWNPSDIKKMALPPCHMFAQFYVESGELSCQMYQRSADMGLGVPFNIASYSLLTYMIAHVCGLSPGEFVHVIGDAHVYRTHVRALEEQIQKLPKPFPILKINPLKKDIDSFVASDFKLVGGSPSHYVSLEKIKQENLMRTSH
;
A
#
# COMPACT_ATOMS: atom_id res chain seq x y z
N MET A 1 8.69 34.95 -25.00
CA MET A 1 7.26 34.97 -24.61
C MET A 1 7.02 33.72 -23.79
N ALA A 2 6.64 33.88 -22.52
CA ALA A 2 6.37 32.77 -21.61
C ALA A 2 4.97 32.22 -21.88
N THR A 3 4.87 30.96 -22.28
CA THR A 3 3.59 30.28 -22.47
C THR A 3 3.24 29.56 -21.18
N THR A 4 2.55 30.25 -20.27
CA THR A 4 1.79 29.62 -19.19
C THR A 4 0.60 28.88 -19.81
N LEU A 5 0.62 27.54 -19.75
CA LEU A 5 -0.54 26.73 -20.11
C LEU A 5 -1.55 26.75 -18.95
N SER A 6 -2.74 27.25 -19.25
CA SER A 6 -3.91 27.32 -18.39
C SER A 6 -4.47 25.93 -18.06
N ASN A 7 -4.99 25.79 -16.83
CA ASN A 7 -5.77 24.63 -16.37
C ASN A 7 -7.00 24.42 -17.26
N GLY A 8 -6.90 23.47 -18.19
CA GLY A 8 -8.00 22.94 -18.99
C GLY A 8 -8.27 21.49 -18.59
N VAL A 9 -9.51 21.20 -18.22
CA VAL A 9 -10.01 19.87 -17.85
C VAL A 9 -10.01 18.95 -19.08
N SER A 10 -9.17 17.90 -19.05
CA SER A 10 -9.41 16.67 -19.82
C SER A 10 -8.83 15.46 -19.06
N GLN A 11 -9.67 14.79 -18.26
CA GLN A 11 -9.35 13.51 -17.63
C GLN A 11 -9.59 12.38 -18.63
N ASN A 12 -8.55 12.04 -19.41
CA ASN A 12 -8.31 10.76 -20.11
C ASN A 12 -7.30 10.97 -21.26
N GLY A 13 -6.10 11.44 -20.93
CA GLY A 13 -4.97 11.33 -21.85
C GLY A 13 -4.38 9.91 -21.84
N PRO A 14 -3.72 9.46 -22.93
CA PRO A 14 -2.99 8.19 -22.92
C PRO A 14 -1.97 8.17 -21.78
N GLN A 15 -1.89 7.07 -21.02
CA GLN A 15 -0.89 6.91 -19.95
C GLN A 15 0.20 5.90 -20.37
N ARG A 16 1.47 6.30 -20.15
CA ARG A 16 2.66 5.48 -20.41
C ARG A 16 2.85 4.40 -19.36
N ASN A 17 3.17 3.18 -19.80
CA ASN A 17 3.62 2.11 -18.89
C ASN A 17 5.04 2.39 -18.37
N TYR A 18 5.34 1.90 -17.16
CA TYR A 18 6.65 2.02 -16.53
C TYR A 18 7.09 0.70 -15.85
N GLN A 19 8.39 0.61 -15.56
CA GLN A 19 9.04 -0.51 -14.85
C GLN A 19 9.68 0.02 -13.56
N VAL A 20 9.84 -0.81 -12.53
CA VAL A 20 10.51 -0.41 -11.28
C VAL A 20 11.86 -1.11 -11.19
N VAL A 21 12.91 -0.36 -10.83
CA VAL A 21 14.26 -0.90 -10.62
C VAL A 21 14.75 -0.53 -9.22
N VAL A 22 15.11 -1.53 -8.42
CA VAL A 22 15.51 -1.36 -7.02
C VAL A 22 16.66 -2.31 -6.65
N ALA A 23 17.62 -1.79 -5.90
CA ALA A 23 18.60 -2.57 -5.15
C ALA A 23 18.27 -2.42 -3.67
N ALA A 24 18.32 -3.53 -2.93
CA ALA A 24 17.86 -3.58 -1.55
C ALA A 24 18.75 -4.52 -0.72
N THR A 25 18.86 -4.33 0.60
CA THR A 25 19.44 -5.36 1.48
C THR A 25 18.59 -6.63 1.45
N ARG A 26 19.04 -7.69 2.14
CA ARG A 26 18.21 -8.88 2.39
C ARG A 26 16.91 -8.53 3.14
N ASP A 27 16.92 -7.45 3.92
CA ASP A 27 15.79 -6.89 4.68
C ASP A 27 15.15 -5.68 3.93
N MET A 28 15.37 -5.61 2.62
CA MET A 28 14.98 -4.57 1.67
C MET A 28 15.19 -3.12 2.10
N GLY A 29 16.18 -2.84 2.96
CA GLY A 29 16.64 -1.49 3.19
C GLY A 29 17.20 -0.93 1.88
N ILE A 30 16.58 0.10 1.31
CA ILE A 30 16.97 0.72 0.03
C ILE A 30 17.85 1.97 0.19
N GLY A 31 18.12 2.37 1.44
CA GLY A 31 18.80 3.61 1.77
C GLY A 31 19.02 3.74 3.27
N LYS A 32 20.08 4.43 3.67
CA LYS A 32 20.33 4.87 5.05
C LYS A 32 20.88 6.30 5.00
N ASP A 33 20.34 7.20 5.83
CA ASP A 33 20.77 8.60 5.91
C ASP A 33 20.79 9.33 4.54
N GLY A 34 19.82 9.01 3.68
CA GLY A 34 19.70 9.62 2.36
C GLY A 34 20.70 9.10 1.32
N VAL A 35 21.47 8.05 1.60
CA VAL A 35 22.41 7.42 0.65
C VAL A 35 22.17 5.91 0.54
N LEU A 36 22.71 5.28 -0.50
CA LEU A 36 22.78 3.82 -0.58
C LEU A 36 23.77 3.31 0.48
N PRO A 37 23.41 2.30 1.30
CA PRO A 37 24.29 1.82 2.37
C PRO A 37 25.40 0.89 1.86
N TRP A 38 25.49 0.66 0.54
CA TRP A 38 26.52 -0.15 -0.10
C TRP A 38 27.05 0.51 -1.39
N LYS A 39 28.21 0.03 -1.85
CA LYS A 39 28.77 0.34 -3.17
C LYS A 39 28.98 -0.96 -3.94
N LEU A 40 27.98 -1.35 -4.73
CA LEU A 40 28.03 -2.55 -5.54
C LEU A 40 28.25 -2.16 -7.00
N LEU A 41 29.50 -2.18 -7.46
CA LEU A 41 29.86 -1.74 -8.82
C LEU A 41 29.16 -2.56 -9.91
N GLY A 42 28.97 -3.87 -9.69
CA GLY A 42 28.25 -4.74 -10.61
C GLY A 42 26.77 -4.38 -10.73
N ASP A 43 26.12 -4.05 -9.62
CA ASP A 43 24.72 -3.60 -9.58
C ASP A 43 24.55 -2.24 -10.27
N LEU A 44 25.45 -1.29 -10.04
CA LEU A 44 25.46 0.00 -10.73
C LEU A 44 25.66 -0.15 -12.24
N LYS A 45 26.48 -1.12 -12.66
CA LYS A 45 26.67 -1.46 -14.08
C LYS A 45 25.39 -2.04 -14.67
N PHE A 46 24.77 -3.00 -14.00
CA PHE A 46 23.48 -3.58 -14.40
C PHE A 46 22.38 -2.52 -14.50
N PHE A 47 22.21 -1.69 -13.47
CA PHE A 47 21.27 -0.57 -13.46
C PHE A 47 21.49 0.36 -14.66
N LYS A 48 22.74 0.73 -14.93
CA LYS A 48 23.09 1.58 -16.07
C LYS A 48 22.74 0.89 -17.39
N GLU A 49 23.15 -0.35 -17.58
CA GLU A 49 22.89 -1.11 -18.81
C GLU A 49 21.38 -1.25 -19.06
N LEU A 50 20.62 -1.67 -18.03
CA LEU A 50 19.17 -1.83 -18.11
C LEU A 50 18.47 -0.51 -18.47
N THR A 51 18.82 0.57 -17.79
CA THR A 51 18.11 1.85 -17.95
C THR A 51 18.59 2.67 -19.16
N VAL A 52 19.77 2.39 -19.72
CA VAL A 52 20.28 3.07 -20.93
C VAL A 52 19.90 2.33 -22.21
N THR A 53 19.88 0.99 -22.19
CA THR A 53 19.69 0.19 -23.41
C THR A 53 18.28 0.35 -23.99
N THR A 54 18.22 0.75 -25.25
CA THR A 54 17.01 0.80 -26.07
C THR A 54 17.10 -0.23 -27.20
N ALA A 55 15.96 -0.71 -27.67
CA ALA A 55 15.89 -1.51 -28.89
C ALA A 55 16.04 -0.61 -30.13
N ASP A 56 15.53 0.62 -30.06
CA ASP A 56 15.66 1.64 -31.09
C ASP A 56 16.82 2.62 -30.74
N PRO A 57 17.91 2.67 -31.52
CA PRO A 57 19.04 3.57 -31.28
C PRO A 57 18.69 5.06 -31.40
N ALA A 58 17.58 5.41 -32.04
CA ALA A 58 17.12 6.80 -32.15
C ALA A 58 16.36 7.28 -30.89
N LYS A 59 16.03 6.36 -29.97
CA LYS A 59 15.28 6.63 -28.75
C LYS A 59 16.17 6.62 -27.51
N LYS A 60 15.65 7.21 -26.43
CA LYS A 60 16.21 7.13 -25.08
C LYS A 60 15.20 6.47 -24.14
N ASN A 61 15.64 6.04 -22.97
CA ASN A 61 14.72 5.71 -21.89
C ASN A 61 14.55 6.90 -20.93
N ALA A 62 13.47 6.88 -20.14
CA ALA A 62 13.23 7.82 -19.06
C ALA A 62 13.40 7.16 -17.68
N VAL A 63 13.92 7.90 -16.71
CA VAL A 63 13.99 7.54 -15.30
C VAL A 63 13.21 8.56 -14.48
N ILE A 64 12.22 8.11 -13.72
CA ILE A 64 11.41 8.90 -12.80
C ILE A 64 11.91 8.64 -11.38
N MET A 65 12.18 9.70 -10.62
CA MET A 65 12.65 9.61 -9.24
C MET A 65 12.11 10.75 -8.37
N GLY A 66 12.04 10.54 -7.06
CA GLY A 66 11.74 11.63 -6.11
C GLY A 66 12.92 12.59 -5.92
N ARG A 67 12.64 13.83 -5.48
CA ARG A 67 13.68 14.86 -5.18
C ARG A 67 14.82 14.33 -4.30
N LYS A 68 14.50 13.58 -3.24
CA LYS A 68 15.51 13.02 -2.32
C LYS A 68 16.41 11.98 -2.99
N THR A 69 15.86 11.18 -3.92
CA THR A 69 16.65 10.24 -4.73
C THR A 69 17.57 10.99 -5.69
N TRP A 70 17.11 12.08 -6.29
CA TRP A 70 17.96 12.95 -7.09
C TRP A 70 19.09 13.56 -6.25
N GLU A 71 18.76 14.08 -5.06
CA GLU A 71 19.69 14.68 -4.10
C GLU A 71 20.70 13.69 -3.50
N SER A 72 20.47 12.37 -3.60
CA SER A 72 21.41 11.36 -3.15
C SER A 72 22.45 10.96 -4.21
N LEU A 73 22.20 11.25 -5.50
CA LEU A 73 23.14 10.92 -6.57
C LEU A 73 24.43 11.74 -6.45
N PRO A 74 25.63 11.22 -6.74
CA PRO A 74 26.84 12.06 -6.79
C PRO A 74 26.68 13.21 -7.81
N LEU A 75 27.17 14.43 -7.50
CA LEU A 75 27.03 15.60 -8.40
C LEU A 75 27.54 15.31 -9.83
N LYS A 76 28.67 14.59 -9.94
CA LYS A 76 29.26 14.16 -11.23
C LYS A 76 28.40 13.18 -12.05
N ALA A 77 27.37 12.60 -11.43
CA ALA A 77 26.46 11.63 -12.05
C ALA A 77 25.06 12.21 -12.28
N ARG A 78 24.86 13.51 -12.03
CA ARG A 78 23.62 14.24 -12.29
C ARG A 78 23.78 15.10 -13.56
N PRO A 79 22.87 14.99 -14.54
CA PRO A 79 21.82 13.98 -14.69
C PRO A 79 22.40 12.59 -14.99
N LEU A 80 21.59 11.53 -14.83
CA LEU A 80 21.98 10.19 -15.26
C LEU A 80 22.12 10.18 -16.79
N PRO A 81 23.34 9.99 -17.35
CA PRO A 81 23.59 10.22 -18.77
C PRO A 81 22.88 9.19 -19.65
N GLY A 82 22.54 9.60 -20.88
CA GLY A 82 21.86 8.76 -21.88
C GLY A 82 20.36 8.55 -21.63
N ARG A 83 19.78 9.21 -20.62
CA ARG A 83 18.39 9.03 -20.19
C ARG A 83 17.72 10.38 -19.97
N LEU A 84 16.40 10.43 -20.15
CA LEU A 84 15.58 11.53 -19.66
C LEU A 84 15.38 11.37 -18.15
N ASN A 85 15.76 12.37 -17.36
CA ASN A 85 15.64 12.35 -15.91
C ASN A 85 14.42 13.16 -15.48
N ILE A 86 13.43 12.51 -14.90
CA ILE A 86 12.21 13.16 -14.41
C ILE A 86 12.23 13.19 -12.88
N ILE A 87 12.18 14.39 -12.32
CA ILE A 87 12.25 14.62 -10.88
C ILE A 87 10.86 14.98 -10.37
N LEU A 88 10.34 14.17 -9.46
CA LEU A 88 9.08 14.43 -8.78
C LEU A 88 9.31 15.36 -7.59
N THR A 89 8.79 16.58 -7.66
CA THR A 89 8.84 17.53 -6.54
C THR A 89 7.68 18.52 -6.55
N ARG A 90 7.25 18.92 -5.34
CA ARG A 90 6.20 19.94 -5.13
C ARG A 90 6.77 21.30 -4.70
N SER A 91 8.05 21.37 -4.37
CA SER A 91 8.72 22.64 -4.08
C SER A 91 9.09 23.30 -5.40
N GLY A 92 8.58 24.51 -5.65
CA GLY A 92 8.90 25.31 -6.84
C GLY A 92 10.34 25.84 -6.88
N SER A 93 11.31 25.13 -6.30
CA SER A 93 12.72 25.51 -6.30
C SER A 93 13.28 25.42 -7.72
N PHE A 94 13.64 26.59 -8.28
CA PHE A 94 13.95 26.91 -9.68
C PHE A 94 15.34 26.45 -10.19
N GLU A 95 16.09 25.60 -9.47
CA GLU A 95 17.47 25.28 -9.86
C GLU A 95 17.62 24.18 -10.93
N PHE A 96 16.55 23.46 -11.29
CA PHE A 96 16.67 22.24 -12.11
C PHE A 96 16.16 22.37 -13.56
N ALA A 97 15.52 23.48 -13.92
CA ALA A 97 14.81 23.64 -15.20
C ALA A 97 15.72 23.95 -16.40
N THR A 98 17.01 24.22 -16.18
CA THR A 98 17.99 24.58 -17.23
C THR A 98 18.91 23.43 -17.61
N VAL A 99 18.83 22.28 -16.94
CA VAL A 99 19.70 21.13 -17.20
C VAL A 99 19.13 20.28 -18.33
N GLU A 100 19.92 20.07 -19.38
CA GLU A 100 19.50 19.25 -20.52
C GLU A 100 19.13 17.82 -20.08
N ASN A 101 18.04 17.27 -20.64
CA ASN A 101 17.50 15.96 -20.29
C ASN A 101 17.02 15.83 -18.83
N VAL A 102 16.69 16.95 -18.17
CA VAL A 102 16.01 16.97 -16.86
C VAL A 102 14.65 17.63 -16.98
N VAL A 103 13.61 17.00 -16.40
CA VAL A 103 12.26 17.56 -16.32
C VAL A 103 11.72 17.45 -14.91
N ILE A 104 10.96 18.45 -14.49
CA ILE A 104 10.30 18.46 -13.18
C ILE A 104 8.82 18.19 -13.36
N CYS A 105 8.28 17.30 -12.53
CA CYS A 105 6.84 17.02 -12.47
C CYS A 105 6.34 17.08 -11.02
N GLY A 106 5.10 17.56 -10.82
CA GLY A 106 4.51 17.66 -9.48
C GLY A 106 4.01 16.34 -8.91
N SER A 107 3.79 15.35 -9.77
CA SER A 107 3.25 14.03 -9.44
C SER A 107 3.64 12.98 -10.47
N MET A 108 3.49 11.70 -10.12
CA MET A 108 3.64 10.59 -11.06
C MET A 108 2.69 10.74 -12.27
N ASN A 109 1.44 11.13 -12.05
CA ASN A 109 0.46 11.32 -13.12
C ASN A 109 0.93 12.38 -14.13
N SER A 110 1.37 13.55 -13.64
CA SER A 110 1.88 14.60 -14.54
C SER A 110 3.13 14.17 -15.32
N ALA A 111 3.97 13.31 -14.74
CA ALA A 111 5.12 12.74 -15.45
C ALA A 111 4.70 11.76 -16.56
N LEU A 112 3.72 10.91 -16.29
CA LEU A 112 3.22 9.95 -17.28
C LEU A 112 2.45 10.64 -18.41
N GLU A 113 1.64 11.66 -18.11
CA GLU A 113 0.96 12.49 -19.10
C GLU A 113 1.94 13.20 -20.03
N LEU A 114 3.00 13.79 -19.44
CA LEU A 114 4.09 14.41 -20.19
C LEU A 114 4.77 13.39 -21.13
N LEU A 115 5.10 12.20 -20.62
CA LEU A 115 5.77 11.15 -21.38
C LEU A 115 4.90 10.56 -22.49
N SER A 116 3.59 10.67 -22.38
CA SER A 116 2.63 10.29 -23.41
C SER A 116 2.41 11.37 -24.47
N SER A 117 2.97 12.57 -24.26
CA SER A 117 2.82 13.71 -25.17
C SER A 117 4.08 13.91 -26.03
N THR A 118 3.93 14.58 -27.18
CA THR A 118 5.06 14.97 -28.05
C THR A 118 5.97 15.97 -27.31
N PRO A 119 7.31 15.86 -27.42
CA PRO A 119 8.08 14.91 -28.25
C PRO A 119 8.39 13.57 -27.57
N TYR A 120 8.04 13.39 -26.30
CA TYR A 120 8.47 12.24 -25.50
C TYR A 120 7.82 10.92 -25.91
N CYS A 121 6.57 10.94 -26.36
CA CYS A 121 5.91 9.73 -26.84
C CYS A 121 6.64 9.08 -28.03
N LEU A 122 7.33 9.89 -28.84
CA LEU A 122 8.11 9.45 -30.01
C LEU A 122 9.57 9.13 -29.67
N SER A 123 10.16 9.84 -28.71
CA SER A 123 11.61 9.78 -28.41
C SER A 123 11.96 8.90 -27.21
N ILE A 124 11.00 8.56 -26.35
CA ILE A 124 11.22 7.69 -25.19
C ILE A 124 10.79 6.25 -25.52
N GLU A 125 11.61 5.24 -25.22
CA GLU A 125 11.26 3.83 -25.43
C GLU A 125 10.64 3.20 -24.18
N LYS A 126 11.35 3.25 -23.05
CA LYS A 126 10.89 2.71 -21.76
C LYS A 126 10.97 3.76 -20.67
N VAL A 127 10.12 3.58 -19.65
CA VAL A 127 10.07 4.43 -18.46
C VAL A 127 10.41 3.56 -17.26
N PHE A 128 11.36 4.02 -16.44
CA PHE A 128 11.76 3.34 -15.22
C PHE A 128 11.48 4.24 -14.02
N VAL A 129 10.91 3.70 -12.96
CA VAL A 129 10.80 4.36 -11.65
C VAL A 129 11.92 3.84 -10.78
N ILE A 130 12.66 4.76 -10.16
CA ILE A 130 13.84 4.45 -9.35
C ILE A 130 13.72 5.10 -7.97
N GLY A 131 14.10 4.35 -6.94
CA GLY A 131 13.92 4.75 -5.55
C GLY A 131 12.45 4.84 -5.11
N GLY A 132 12.23 5.21 -3.84
CA GLY A 132 10.90 5.35 -3.22
C GLY A 132 10.53 4.17 -2.29
N GLY A 133 9.82 4.49 -1.20
CA GLY A 133 9.33 3.53 -0.18
C GLY A 133 7.81 3.65 0.07
N GLN A 134 7.06 4.11 -0.93
CA GLN A 134 5.65 4.47 -0.80
C GLN A 134 4.88 4.11 -2.09
N MET A 135 3.77 3.40 -1.96
CA MET A 135 2.80 3.13 -3.04
C MET A 135 1.54 3.97 -2.86
N ARG A 136 0.84 4.29 -3.95
CA ARG A 136 -0.39 5.09 -3.95
C ARG A 136 -1.44 4.45 -4.87
N PHE A 137 -2.68 4.39 -4.40
CA PHE A 137 -3.80 3.76 -5.07
C PHE A 137 -4.99 4.72 -5.11
N ASN A 138 -5.45 5.06 -6.31
CA ASN A 138 -6.61 5.92 -6.48
C ASN A 138 -7.90 5.11 -6.25
N LEU A 139 -8.70 5.53 -5.27
CA LEU A 139 -9.91 4.84 -4.84
C LEU A 139 -11.18 5.37 -5.50
N ARG A 140 -11.11 6.48 -6.25
CA ARG A 140 -12.31 7.17 -6.78
C ARG A 140 -13.12 6.34 -7.77
N ASN A 141 -12.43 5.58 -8.62
CA ASN A 141 -13.03 4.90 -9.78
C ASN A 141 -12.78 3.40 -9.81
N SER A 142 -11.97 2.87 -8.89
CA SER A 142 -11.68 1.44 -8.81
C SER A 142 -11.21 1.05 -7.41
N PHE A 143 -11.19 -0.25 -7.15
CA PHE A 143 -10.76 -0.82 -5.90
C PHE A 143 -9.46 -1.63 -6.13
N PRO A 144 -8.34 -1.31 -5.45
CA PRO A 144 -7.02 -1.86 -5.75
C PRO A 144 -6.85 -3.29 -5.24
N LEU A 145 -7.67 -4.21 -5.73
CA LEU A 145 -7.51 -5.65 -5.55
C LEU A 145 -6.56 -6.18 -6.62
N LEU A 146 -5.33 -6.54 -6.24
CA LEU A 146 -4.36 -7.04 -7.20
C LEU A 146 -4.91 -8.25 -7.95
N THR A 147 -4.94 -8.13 -9.28
CA THR A 147 -5.65 -9.07 -10.15
C THR A 147 -4.93 -10.40 -10.33
N THR A 148 -3.83 -10.65 -9.62
CA THR A 148 -3.01 -11.86 -9.77
C THR A 148 -3.23 -12.87 -8.66
N LYS A 149 -3.57 -12.45 -7.43
CA LYS A 149 -3.89 -13.33 -6.28
C LYS A 149 -4.33 -12.53 -5.05
N VAL A 150 -5.63 -12.49 -4.70
CA VAL A 150 -6.10 -11.99 -3.39
C VAL A 150 -7.32 -12.78 -2.90
N PHE A 151 -7.29 -13.21 -1.63
CA PHE A 151 -8.42 -13.86 -0.99
C PHE A 151 -9.41 -12.83 -0.42
N TRP A 152 -10.29 -12.30 -1.28
CA TRP A 152 -11.20 -11.20 -0.95
C TRP A 152 -12.07 -11.45 0.29
N ARG A 153 -12.68 -12.63 0.41
CA ARG A 153 -13.52 -12.95 1.58
C ARG A 153 -12.72 -12.89 2.89
N GLY A 154 -11.48 -13.35 2.88
CA GLY A 154 -10.57 -13.21 4.02
C GLY A 154 -10.32 -11.76 4.39
N VAL A 155 -10.06 -10.89 3.40
CA VAL A 155 -9.85 -9.45 3.63
C VAL A 155 -11.05 -8.80 4.32
N VAL A 156 -12.26 -9.08 3.82
CA VAL A 156 -13.50 -8.51 4.37
C VAL A 156 -13.74 -9.00 5.80
N GLU A 157 -13.69 -10.31 6.02
CA GLU A 157 -14.00 -10.90 7.33
C GLU A 157 -12.96 -10.53 8.39
N GLU A 158 -11.68 -10.46 8.04
CA GLU A 158 -10.63 -10.01 8.95
C GLU A 158 -10.79 -8.52 9.30
N LEU A 159 -11.11 -7.67 8.33
CA LEU A 159 -11.31 -6.25 8.61
C LEU A 159 -12.51 -6.02 9.52
N LEU A 160 -13.62 -6.74 9.31
CA LEU A 160 -14.77 -6.69 10.20
C LEU A 160 -14.42 -7.20 11.62
N TRP A 161 -13.55 -8.21 11.71
CA TRP A 161 -13.02 -8.72 12.97
C TRP A 161 -12.12 -7.69 13.69
N PHE A 162 -11.28 -6.95 12.96
CA PHE A 162 -10.53 -5.83 13.52
C PHE A 162 -11.46 -4.70 14.01
N ILE A 163 -12.48 -4.35 13.20
CA ILE A 163 -13.44 -3.31 13.56
C ILE A 163 -14.17 -3.69 14.85
N SER A 164 -14.62 -4.94 15.00
CA SER A 164 -15.34 -5.36 16.22
C SER A 164 -14.49 -5.39 17.49
N GLY A 165 -13.17 -5.19 17.40
CA GLY A 165 -12.26 -5.26 18.54
C GLY A 165 -11.96 -6.68 19.01
N SER A 166 -12.37 -7.72 18.25
CA SER A 166 -12.19 -9.11 18.65
C SER A 166 -10.72 -9.51 18.67
N THR A 167 -10.37 -10.41 19.58
CA THR A 167 -9.04 -11.01 19.71
C THR A 167 -9.06 -12.53 19.58
N SER A 168 -10.23 -13.10 19.27
CA SER A 168 -10.40 -14.54 19.11
C SER A 168 -10.30 -14.96 17.65
N ALA A 169 -9.29 -15.75 17.31
CA ALA A 169 -9.16 -16.36 15.99
C ALA A 169 -10.33 -17.31 15.66
N LYS A 170 -11.01 -17.84 16.69
CA LYS A 170 -12.15 -18.76 16.53
C LYS A 170 -13.30 -18.15 15.73
N VAL A 171 -13.53 -16.84 15.88
CA VAL A 171 -14.55 -16.10 15.12
C VAL A 171 -14.29 -16.16 13.60
N LEU A 172 -13.02 -16.15 13.19
CA LEU A 172 -12.63 -16.29 11.78
C LEU A 172 -12.69 -17.76 11.33
N GLN A 173 -12.25 -18.69 12.20
CA GLN A 173 -12.28 -20.14 11.93
C GLN A 173 -13.70 -20.66 11.72
N GLU A 174 -14.67 -20.22 12.52
CA GLU A 174 -16.09 -20.56 12.36
C GLU A 174 -16.65 -20.13 10.99
N LYS A 175 -16.05 -19.11 10.37
CA LYS A 175 -16.38 -18.64 9.02
C LYS A 175 -15.55 -19.31 7.92
N GLY A 176 -14.67 -20.25 8.27
CA GLY A 176 -13.74 -20.92 7.36
C GLY A 176 -12.56 -20.05 6.92
N ILE A 177 -12.18 -19.07 7.74
CA ILE A 177 -11.05 -18.16 7.49
C ILE A 177 -9.91 -18.52 8.44
N HIS A 178 -8.84 -19.09 7.88
CA HIS A 178 -7.74 -19.74 8.63
C HIS A 178 -6.42 -18.95 8.60
N ILE A 179 -6.47 -17.63 8.37
CA ILE A 179 -5.27 -16.80 8.19
C ILE A 179 -4.47 -16.58 9.48
N TRP A 180 -5.09 -16.81 10.65
CA TRP A 180 -4.48 -16.67 11.97
C TRP A 180 -4.09 -18.00 12.62
N ASP A 181 -4.41 -19.14 12.02
CA ASP A 181 -4.27 -20.47 12.64
C ASP A 181 -2.84 -20.76 13.12
N GLY A 182 -1.84 -20.41 12.31
CA GLY A 182 -0.43 -20.60 12.68
C GLY A 182 -0.05 -19.84 13.96
N ASN A 183 -0.52 -18.60 14.10
CA ASN A 183 -0.24 -17.74 15.26
C ASN A 183 -1.21 -17.96 16.43
N ALA A 184 -2.30 -18.69 16.20
CA ALA A 184 -3.33 -18.99 17.19
C ALA A 184 -3.17 -20.37 17.83
N SER A 185 -2.22 -21.17 17.35
CA SER A 185 -2.01 -22.55 17.77
C SER A 185 -1.48 -22.67 19.20
N ARG A 186 -1.79 -23.79 19.86
CA ARG A 186 -1.27 -24.09 21.20
C ARG A 186 0.26 -24.20 21.26
N GLU A 187 0.91 -24.57 20.15
CA GLU A 187 2.38 -24.63 20.07
C GLU A 187 3.03 -23.24 20.08
N TYR A 188 2.31 -22.21 19.64
CA TYR A 188 2.81 -20.84 19.52
C TYR A 188 2.41 -19.95 20.71
N LEU A 189 1.32 -20.30 21.39
CA LEU A 189 0.72 -19.47 22.44
C LEU A 189 0.93 -20.04 23.85
N ASP A 190 1.38 -19.17 24.76
CA ASP A 190 1.38 -19.43 26.21
C ASP A 190 -0.01 -19.23 26.86
N ARG A 191 -1.08 -19.17 26.07
CA ARG A 191 -2.47 -18.89 26.49
C ARG A 191 -3.48 -19.80 25.80
N GLU A 192 -4.78 -19.58 26.04
CA GLU A 192 -5.83 -20.36 25.38
C GLU A 192 -5.64 -20.36 23.86
N GLU A 193 -5.77 -21.53 23.22
CA GLU A 193 -5.72 -21.63 21.77
C GLU A 193 -6.81 -20.76 21.13
N GLY A 194 -6.44 -19.95 20.15
CA GLY A 194 -7.32 -18.97 19.54
C GLY A 194 -7.26 -17.56 20.15
N ASP A 195 -6.71 -17.37 21.36
CA ASP A 195 -6.54 -16.06 21.97
C ASP A 195 -5.27 -15.40 21.41
N LEU A 196 -5.44 -14.33 20.62
CA LEU A 196 -4.30 -13.63 20.00
C LEU A 196 -3.72 -12.53 20.89
N GLY A 197 -4.27 -12.31 22.08
CA GLY A 197 -3.96 -11.16 22.93
C GLY A 197 -4.50 -9.84 22.40
N PRO A 198 -4.07 -8.70 22.96
CA PRO A 198 -4.60 -7.38 22.64
C PRO A 198 -4.05 -6.86 21.29
N VAL A 199 -4.28 -7.60 20.21
CA VAL A 199 -3.81 -7.30 18.85
C VAL A 199 -4.75 -6.36 18.11
N TYR A 200 -4.23 -5.63 17.12
CA TYR A 200 -4.96 -4.84 16.11
C TYR A 200 -6.29 -4.23 16.56
N GLY A 201 -7.41 -4.94 16.32
CA GLY A 201 -8.76 -4.48 16.63
C GLY A 201 -8.94 -4.09 18.09
N PHE A 202 -8.36 -4.86 19.02
CA PHE A 202 -8.38 -4.50 20.44
C PHE A 202 -7.74 -3.13 20.67
N GLN A 203 -6.58 -2.87 20.04
CA GLN A 203 -5.95 -1.55 20.16
C GLN A 203 -6.77 -0.47 19.46
N TRP A 204 -7.50 -0.79 18.39
CA TRP A 204 -8.36 0.18 17.70
C TRP A 204 -9.57 0.62 18.55
N ARG A 205 -10.17 -0.31 19.30
CA ARG A 205 -11.39 -0.04 20.08
C ARG A 205 -11.15 0.19 21.57
N HIS A 206 -10.04 -0.31 22.10
CA HIS A 206 -9.75 -0.40 23.53
C HIS A 206 -8.29 -0.03 23.85
N PHE A 207 -7.72 0.96 23.16
CA PHE A 207 -6.31 1.33 23.33
C PHE A 207 -5.98 1.64 24.80
N GLY A 208 -4.99 0.95 25.37
CA GLY A 208 -4.57 1.12 26.77
C GLY A 208 -5.46 0.44 27.81
N ALA A 209 -6.50 -0.30 27.42
CA ALA A 209 -7.23 -1.15 28.35
C ALA A 209 -6.37 -2.32 28.85
N GLU A 210 -6.57 -2.73 30.09
CA GLU A 210 -5.93 -3.91 30.64
C GLU A 210 -6.56 -5.18 30.06
N TYR A 211 -5.77 -5.91 29.25
CA TYR A 211 -6.19 -7.17 28.65
C TYR A 211 -6.16 -8.32 29.66
N THR A 212 -7.23 -9.10 29.73
CA THR A 212 -7.32 -10.36 30.49
C THR A 212 -7.31 -11.57 29.55
N ASP A 213 -8.36 -11.71 28.75
CA ASP A 213 -8.58 -12.81 27.81
C ASP A 213 -9.51 -12.39 26.67
N MET A 214 -9.68 -13.27 25.67
CA MET A 214 -10.52 -13.03 24.50
C MET A 214 -12.04 -13.09 24.72
N HIS A 215 -12.51 -13.51 25.90
CA HIS A 215 -13.94 -13.66 26.21
C HIS A 215 -14.49 -12.49 27.04
N ALA A 216 -13.61 -11.72 27.68
CA ALA A 216 -13.99 -10.59 28.50
C ALA A 216 -14.66 -9.46 27.70
N ASP A 217 -15.61 -8.77 28.35
CA ASP A 217 -16.21 -7.55 27.81
C ASP A 217 -15.31 -6.33 28.08
N TYR A 218 -14.89 -5.68 26.99
CA TYR A 218 -14.08 -4.48 27.00
C TYR A 218 -14.86 -3.21 26.63
N THR A 219 -16.19 -3.29 26.52
CA THR A 219 -17.05 -2.14 26.22
C THR A 219 -16.77 -0.99 27.19
N GLY A 220 -16.45 0.19 26.65
CA GLY A 220 -16.14 1.38 27.42
C GLY A 220 -14.77 1.37 28.12
N LYS A 221 -13.93 0.34 27.93
CA LYS A 221 -12.56 0.30 28.45
C LYS A 221 -11.56 0.79 27.41
N GLY A 222 -10.55 1.52 27.87
CA GLY A 222 -9.52 2.10 27.02
C GLY A 222 -10.05 3.26 26.17
N PHE A 223 -9.32 3.59 25.11
CA PHE A 223 -9.68 4.64 24.16
C PHE A 223 -10.09 4.03 22.80
N ASP A 224 -11.32 4.31 22.37
CA ASP A 224 -11.84 3.89 21.07
C ASP A 224 -11.35 4.86 19.97
N GLN A 225 -10.19 4.53 19.40
CA GLN A 225 -9.56 5.31 18.34
C GLN A 225 -10.39 5.30 17.06
N LEU A 226 -11.09 4.21 16.73
CA LEU A 226 -11.88 4.13 15.50
C LEU A 226 -13.06 5.10 15.57
N MET A 227 -13.74 5.16 16.71
CA MET A 227 -14.84 6.10 16.91
C MET A 227 -14.36 7.55 16.98
N ASP A 228 -13.22 7.83 17.62
CA ASP A 228 -12.59 9.16 17.60
C ASP A 228 -12.20 9.60 16.18
N VAL A 229 -11.66 8.69 15.34
CA VAL A 229 -11.38 8.95 13.93
C VAL A 229 -12.67 9.31 13.17
N ILE A 230 -13.74 8.55 13.33
CA ILE A 230 -15.02 8.81 12.67
C ILE A 230 -15.63 10.14 13.13
N ASP A 231 -15.58 10.43 14.44
CA ASP A 231 -16.07 11.68 15.00
C ASP A 231 -15.31 12.88 14.43
N LYS A 232 -13.97 12.84 14.43
CA LYS A 232 -13.14 13.89 13.85
C LYS A 232 -13.42 14.09 12.37
N ILE A 233 -13.57 13.02 11.59
CA ILE A 233 -13.89 13.14 10.16
C ILE A 233 -15.24 13.84 9.94
N LYS A 234 -16.24 13.56 10.79
CA LYS A 234 -17.58 14.18 10.69
C LYS A 234 -17.59 15.64 11.17
N ASN A 235 -16.90 15.93 12.26
CA ASN A 235 -17.08 17.16 13.03
C ASN A 235 -15.89 18.13 12.94
N ASN A 236 -14.70 17.65 12.58
CA ASN A 236 -13.48 18.44 12.43
C ASN A 236 -12.56 17.86 11.32
N PRO A 237 -13.02 17.79 10.06
CA PRO A 237 -12.35 17.05 8.98
C PRO A 237 -10.93 17.55 8.64
N ASP A 238 -10.62 18.81 8.97
CA ASP A 238 -9.30 19.42 8.73
C ASP A 238 -8.29 19.10 9.85
N ASP A 239 -8.69 18.33 10.87
CA ASP A 239 -7.79 17.91 11.94
C ASP A 239 -6.63 17.08 11.37
N ARG A 240 -5.42 17.42 11.82
CA ARG A 240 -4.19 16.75 11.37
C ARG A 240 -3.82 15.55 12.23
N ARG A 241 -4.68 15.19 13.19
CA ARG A 241 -4.49 14.16 14.22
C ARG A 241 -5.55 13.05 14.12
N ILE A 242 -6.11 12.85 12.93
CA ILE A 242 -7.03 11.74 12.63
C ILE A 242 -6.17 10.48 12.40
N ILE A 243 -5.82 9.79 13.48
CA ILE A 243 -4.85 8.68 13.49
C ILE A 243 -5.46 7.47 14.20
N LEU A 244 -5.23 6.29 13.63
CA LEU A 244 -5.58 4.99 14.18
C LEU A 244 -4.30 4.17 14.35
N SER A 245 -3.96 3.72 15.57
CA SER A 245 -2.73 2.97 15.85
C SER A 245 -3.00 1.63 16.52
N ALA A 246 -2.37 0.57 16.01
CA ALA A 246 -2.25 -0.72 16.69
C ALA A 246 -0.96 -0.84 17.50
N TRP A 247 0.00 0.09 17.34
CA TRP A 247 1.31 -0.03 17.98
C TRP A 247 1.31 0.52 19.42
N ASN A 248 1.17 -0.39 20.39
CA ASN A 248 1.21 -0.09 21.82
C ASN A 248 2.40 -0.80 22.49
N PRO A 249 3.52 -0.09 22.77
CA PRO A 249 4.72 -0.69 23.39
C PRO A 249 4.46 -1.45 24.70
N SER A 250 3.50 -1.00 25.51
CA SER A 250 3.16 -1.63 26.79
C SER A 250 2.50 -3.00 26.63
N ASP A 251 1.86 -3.25 25.48
CA ASP A 251 1.12 -4.48 25.21
C ASP A 251 1.80 -5.40 24.19
N ILE A 252 2.89 -4.97 23.52
CA ILE A 252 3.58 -5.78 22.49
C ILE A 252 3.90 -7.20 22.98
N LYS A 253 4.38 -7.35 24.22
CA LYS A 253 4.72 -8.65 24.80
C LYS A 253 3.51 -9.53 25.13
N LYS A 254 2.32 -8.94 25.15
CA LYS A 254 1.05 -9.64 25.39
C LYS A 254 0.39 -10.09 24.08
N MET A 255 0.87 -9.66 22.92
CA MET A 255 0.29 -10.01 21.63
C MET A 255 0.91 -11.32 21.12
N ALA A 256 0.11 -12.14 20.44
CA ALA A 256 0.61 -13.31 19.71
C ALA A 256 1.70 -12.88 18.71
N LEU A 257 1.47 -11.79 17.98
CA LEU A 257 2.49 -11.14 17.16
C LEU A 257 2.36 -9.62 17.18
N PRO A 258 3.46 -8.87 17.20
CA PRO A 258 3.42 -7.40 17.13
C PRO A 258 2.85 -6.93 15.78
N PRO A 259 2.04 -5.86 15.74
CA PRO A 259 1.29 -5.52 14.53
C PRO A 259 2.20 -5.12 13.38
N CYS A 260 1.94 -5.66 12.18
CA CYS A 260 2.70 -5.35 10.96
C CYS A 260 2.30 -3.99 10.39
N HIS A 261 1.00 -3.76 10.17
CA HIS A 261 0.45 -2.44 9.86
C HIS A 261 0.19 -1.68 11.16
N MET A 262 1.09 -0.76 11.47
CA MET A 262 1.21 -0.16 12.79
C MET A 262 0.19 0.93 13.02
N PHE A 263 0.06 1.86 12.07
CA PHE A 263 -0.87 2.98 12.18
C PHE A 263 -1.33 3.45 10.81
N ALA A 264 -2.49 4.12 10.79
CA ALA A 264 -3.02 4.83 9.66
C ALA A 264 -3.38 6.27 10.04
N GLN A 265 -3.16 7.20 9.13
CA GLN A 265 -3.59 8.58 9.22
C GLN A 265 -4.59 8.88 8.11
N PHE A 266 -5.66 9.58 8.46
CA PHE A 266 -6.69 9.97 7.51
C PHE A 266 -6.61 11.47 7.20
N TYR A 267 -7.09 11.84 6.01
CA TYR A 267 -7.13 13.20 5.52
C TYR A 267 -8.40 13.43 4.71
N VAL A 268 -9.11 14.53 4.98
CA VAL A 268 -10.30 14.93 4.22
C VAL A 268 -9.94 16.15 3.37
N GLU A 269 -10.34 16.12 2.11
CA GLU A 269 -10.17 17.24 1.19
C GLU A 269 -11.26 17.19 0.12
N SER A 270 -11.91 18.33 -0.14
CA SER A 270 -12.91 18.45 -1.21
C SER A 270 -14.00 17.35 -1.18
N GLY A 271 -14.44 16.95 0.02
CA GLY A 271 -15.45 15.90 0.22
C GLY A 271 -14.93 14.46 0.03
N GLU A 272 -13.62 14.27 -0.09
CA GLU A 272 -12.97 12.98 -0.26
C GLU A 272 -12.13 12.58 0.95
N LEU A 273 -12.20 11.31 1.36
CA LEU A 273 -11.39 10.74 2.43
C LEU A 273 -10.22 9.95 1.85
N SER A 274 -9.00 10.32 2.23
CA SER A 274 -7.77 9.59 1.93
C SER A 274 -7.18 8.96 3.19
N CYS A 275 -6.39 7.90 3.01
CA CYS A 275 -5.76 7.16 4.10
C CYS A 275 -4.29 6.89 3.76
N GLN A 276 -3.40 7.15 4.71
CA GLN A 276 -2.00 6.72 4.66
C GLN A 276 -1.74 5.71 5.77
N MET A 277 -1.29 4.51 5.39
CA MET A 277 -0.93 3.45 6.34
C MET A 277 0.58 3.21 6.33
N TYR A 278 1.15 3.02 7.52
CA TYR A 278 2.54 2.59 7.70
C TYR A 278 2.63 1.12 8.13
N GLN A 279 3.29 0.30 7.31
CA GLN A 279 3.55 -1.11 7.57
C GLN A 279 5.03 -1.32 7.86
N ARG A 280 5.40 -1.72 9.09
CA ARG A 280 6.81 -1.92 9.47
C ARG A 280 7.47 -3.09 8.77
N SER A 281 6.69 -4.12 8.40
CA SER A 281 7.18 -5.39 7.88
C SER A 281 6.14 -5.96 6.92
N ALA A 282 6.56 -6.21 5.68
CA ALA A 282 5.66 -6.38 4.55
C ALA A 282 6.13 -7.51 3.62
N ASP A 283 5.49 -8.68 3.74
CA ASP A 283 5.64 -9.77 2.76
C ASP A 283 5.01 -9.34 1.44
N MET A 284 5.85 -9.07 0.44
CA MET A 284 5.44 -8.60 -0.87
C MET A 284 4.62 -9.63 -1.65
N GLY A 285 4.76 -10.93 -1.33
CA GLY A 285 4.14 -12.01 -2.09
C GLY A 285 2.71 -12.34 -1.63
N LEU A 286 2.45 -12.31 -0.32
CA LEU A 286 1.15 -12.65 0.25
C LEU A 286 0.53 -11.49 1.04
N GLY A 287 1.29 -10.87 1.94
CA GLY A 287 0.78 -9.85 2.88
C GLY A 287 0.38 -8.54 2.20
N VAL A 288 1.29 -7.94 1.42
CA VAL A 288 1.07 -6.62 0.81
C VAL A 288 -0.19 -6.53 -0.06
N PRO A 289 -0.48 -7.49 -0.98
CA PRO A 289 -1.74 -7.49 -1.72
C PRO A 289 -2.97 -7.48 -0.81
N PHE A 290 -2.92 -8.23 0.30
CA PHE A 290 -3.98 -8.33 1.29
C PHE A 290 -4.14 -7.01 2.05
N ASN A 291 -3.04 -6.41 2.51
CA ASN A 291 -3.05 -5.16 3.27
C ASN A 291 -3.48 -3.95 2.42
N ILE A 292 -3.14 -3.93 1.13
CA ILE A 292 -3.66 -2.91 0.19
C ILE A 292 -5.19 -2.98 0.12
N ALA A 293 -5.74 -4.18 -0.06
CA ALA A 293 -7.19 -4.36 -0.12
C ALA A 293 -7.86 -4.01 1.22
N SER A 294 -7.27 -4.43 2.35
CA SER A 294 -7.81 -4.18 3.69
C SER A 294 -7.92 -2.68 4.02
N TYR A 295 -6.84 -1.91 3.88
CA TYR A 295 -6.89 -0.48 4.21
C TYR A 295 -7.62 0.36 3.15
N SER A 296 -7.66 -0.09 1.90
CA SER A 296 -8.56 0.50 0.91
C SER A 296 -10.01 0.29 1.31
N LEU A 297 -10.39 -0.91 1.74
CA LEU A 297 -11.74 -1.21 2.21
C LEU A 297 -12.09 -0.40 3.46
N LEU A 298 -11.18 -0.29 4.43
CA LEU A 298 -11.37 0.55 5.62
C LEU A 298 -11.64 2.02 5.23
N THR A 299 -10.88 2.54 4.27
CA THR A 299 -11.07 3.91 3.76
C THR A 299 -12.44 4.07 3.12
N TYR A 300 -12.88 3.11 2.31
CA TYR A 300 -14.22 3.09 1.73
C TYR A 300 -15.32 3.04 2.80
N MET A 301 -15.17 2.20 3.83
CA MET A 301 -16.16 2.06 4.92
C MET A 301 -16.29 3.35 5.73
N ILE A 302 -15.16 3.95 6.15
CA ILE A 302 -15.16 5.20 6.91
C ILE A 302 -15.71 6.34 6.06
N ALA A 303 -15.31 6.45 4.80
CA ALA A 303 -15.86 7.45 3.87
C ALA A 303 -17.38 7.32 3.78
N HIS A 304 -17.88 6.09 3.63
CA HIS A 304 -19.31 5.80 3.52
C HIS A 304 -20.11 6.28 4.74
N VAL A 305 -19.70 5.90 5.96
CA VAL A 305 -20.43 6.25 7.19
C VAL A 305 -20.27 7.72 7.59
N CYS A 306 -19.30 8.42 6.99
CA CYS A 306 -19.11 9.86 7.13
C CYS A 306 -19.72 10.69 5.99
N GLY A 307 -20.37 10.06 5.00
CA GLY A 307 -20.97 10.76 3.87
C GLY A 307 -19.96 11.37 2.89
N LEU A 308 -18.74 10.83 2.84
CA LEU A 308 -17.64 11.26 1.97
C LEU A 308 -17.42 10.28 0.81
N SER A 309 -16.69 10.72 -0.22
CA SER A 309 -16.20 9.84 -1.30
C SER A 309 -14.81 9.29 -0.95
N PRO A 310 -14.44 8.07 -1.38
CA PRO A 310 -13.08 7.57 -1.18
C PRO A 310 -12.08 8.25 -2.13
N GLY A 311 -10.98 8.77 -1.59
CA GLY A 311 -9.93 9.51 -2.30
C GLY A 311 -8.74 8.63 -2.71
N GLU A 312 -7.65 8.66 -1.94
CA GLU A 312 -6.43 7.89 -2.19
C GLU A 312 -6.06 7.01 -0.98
N PHE A 313 -5.61 5.78 -1.25
CA PHE A 313 -4.88 4.98 -0.28
C PHE A 313 -3.38 5.06 -0.54
N VAL A 314 -2.62 5.39 0.49
CA VAL A 314 -1.18 5.54 0.48
C VAL A 314 -0.55 4.49 1.40
N HIS A 315 0.28 3.63 0.85
CA HIS A 315 0.94 2.56 1.59
C HIS A 315 2.43 2.88 1.75
N VAL A 316 2.85 3.20 2.98
CA VAL A 316 4.26 3.40 3.35
C VAL A 316 4.77 2.10 3.96
N ILE A 317 5.88 1.58 3.43
CA ILE A 317 6.47 0.33 3.91
C ILE A 317 7.83 0.63 4.55
N GLY A 318 8.05 0.04 5.73
CA GLY A 318 9.36 -0.03 6.38
C GLY A 318 10.21 -1.12 5.74
N ASP A 319 10.23 -2.30 6.34
CA ASP A 319 10.84 -3.51 5.79
C ASP A 319 9.88 -4.18 4.79
N ALA A 320 10.21 -4.10 3.51
CA ALA A 320 9.60 -4.97 2.50
C ALA A 320 10.40 -6.28 2.46
N HIS A 321 9.81 -7.41 2.11
CA HIS A 321 10.61 -8.62 1.86
C HIS A 321 9.86 -9.62 0.98
N VAL A 322 10.62 -10.56 0.43
CA VAL A 322 10.12 -11.72 -0.31
C VAL A 322 10.73 -12.96 0.32
N TYR A 323 9.90 -13.87 0.83
CA TYR A 323 10.38 -15.16 1.31
C TYR A 323 11.01 -15.96 0.18
N ARG A 324 12.12 -16.64 0.47
CA ARG A 324 12.83 -17.48 -0.52
C ARG A 324 11.92 -18.53 -1.16
N THR A 325 10.97 -19.05 -0.39
CA THR A 325 9.93 -19.99 -0.83
C THR A 325 8.96 -19.38 -1.85
N HIS A 326 8.81 -18.06 -1.89
CA HIS A 326 7.89 -17.35 -2.79
C HIS A 326 8.53 -16.95 -4.13
N VAL A 327 9.87 -16.95 -4.25
CA VAL A 327 10.59 -16.40 -5.43
C VAL A 327 10.08 -17.00 -6.74
N ARG A 328 10.03 -18.33 -6.86
CA ARG A 328 9.57 -18.99 -8.10
C ARG A 328 8.13 -18.62 -8.46
N ALA A 329 7.23 -18.61 -7.46
CA ALA A 329 5.83 -18.24 -7.69
C ALA A 329 5.68 -16.77 -8.12
N LEU A 330 6.54 -15.89 -7.59
CA LEU A 330 6.56 -14.48 -7.97
C LEU A 330 7.17 -14.25 -9.35
N GLU A 331 8.20 -15.00 -9.73
CA GLU A 331 8.76 -14.98 -11.10
C GLU A 331 7.68 -15.34 -12.14
N GLU A 332 6.85 -16.34 -11.87
CA GLU A 332 5.70 -16.67 -12.72
C GLU A 332 4.63 -15.57 -12.71
N GLN A 333 4.42 -14.92 -11.56
CA GLN A 333 3.44 -13.85 -11.41
C GLN A 333 3.82 -12.59 -12.18
N ILE A 334 5.09 -12.18 -12.19
CA ILE A 334 5.54 -10.96 -12.88
C ILE A 334 5.47 -11.08 -14.42
N GLN A 335 5.33 -12.29 -14.96
CA GLN A 335 5.08 -12.50 -16.40
C GLN A 335 3.63 -12.21 -16.79
N LYS A 336 2.71 -12.13 -15.83
CA LYS A 336 1.28 -11.89 -16.09
C LYS A 336 1.03 -10.39 -16.22
N LEU A 337 0.37 -10.00 -17.30
CA LEU A 337 -0.09 -8.61 -17.47
C LEU A 337 -1.17 -8.27 -16.43
N PRO A 338 -1.05 -7.13 -15.71
CA PRO A 338 -2.11 -6.65 -14.83
C PRO A 338 -3.42 -6.45 -15.59
N LYS A 339 -4.55 -6.81 -14.98
CA LYS A 339 -5.88 -6.54 -15.52
C LYS A 339 -6.45 -5.27 -14.87
N PRO A 340 -7.47 -4.62 -15.47
CA PRO A 340 -8.17 -3.54 -14.81
C PRO A 340 -8.70 -3.95 -13.44
N PHE A 341 -8.58 -3.05 -12.47
CA PHE A 341 -9.11 -3.25 -11.13
C PHE A 341 -10.64 -3.39 -11.13
N PRO A 342 -11.22 -4.15 -10.19
CA PRO A 342 -12.66 -4.18 -9.97
C PRO A 342 -13.17 -2.84 -9.43
N ILE A 343 -14.49 -2.67 -9.42
CA ILE A 343 -15.20 -1.59 -8.72
C ILE A 343 -15.82 -2.19 -7.45
N LEU A 344 -15.59 -1.58 -6.29
CA LEU A 344 -16.26 -1.97 -5.05
C LEU A 344 -17.61 -1.25 -4.93
N LYS A 345 -18.68 -2.01 -4.71
CA LYS A 345 -20.00 -1.50 -4.30
C LYS A 345 -20.26 -1.87 -2.84
N ILE A 346 -20.72 -0.89 -2.08
CA ILE A 346 -21.10 -1.02 -0.67
C ILE A 346 -22.62 -0.88 -0.55
N ASN A 347 -23.24 -1.65 0.35
CA ASN A 347 -24.65 -1.50 0.69
C ASN A 347 -24.94 -0.08 1.20
N PRO A 348 -25.75 0.73 0.47
CA PRO A 348 -25.95 2.14 0.81
C PRO A 348 -26.76 2.38 2.08
N LEU A 349 -27.43 1.34 2.60
CA LEU A 349 -28.27 1.42 3.80
C LEU A 349 -27.47 1.41 5.10
N LYS A 350 -26.20 1.01 5.07
CA LYS A 350 -25.35 0.90 6.26
C LYS A 350 -24.83 2.28 6.66
N LYS A 351 -25.17 2.76 7.85
CA LYS A 351 -24.80 4.11 8.32
C LYS A 351 -23.85 4.10 9.51
N ASP A 352 -23.54 2.92 10.02
CA ASP A 352 -22.74 2.71 11.20
C ASP A 352 -21.63 1.70 10.91
N ILE A 353 -20.42 1.97 11.43
CA ILE A 353 -19.22 1.18 11.12
C ILE A 353 -19.32 -0.25 11.65
N ASP A 354 -20.04 -0.44 12.76
CA ASP A 354 -20.23 -1.74 13.42
C ASP A 354 -21.38 -2.54 12.79
N SER A 355 -22.20 -1.91 11.95
CA SER A 355 -23.34 -2.56 11.30
C SER A 355 -22.99 -3.39 10.05
N PHE A 356 -21.77 -3.27 9.52
CA PHE A 356 -21.37 -3.95 8.28
C PHE A 356 -21.23 -5.46 8.46
N VAL A 357 -21.66 -6.20 7.43
CA VAL A 357 -21.43 -7.65 7.29
C VAL A 357 -20.80 -7.95 5.93
N ALA A 358 -20.23 -9.14 5.76
CA ALA A 358 -19.49 -9.47 4.54
C ALA A 358 -20.32 -9.37 3.25
N SER A 359 -21.63 -9.63 3.31
CA SER A 359 -22.54 -9.51 2.17
C SER A 359 -22.82 -8.07 1.72
N ASP A 360 -22.43 -7.07 2.51
CA ASP A 360 -22.58 -5.66 2.15
C ASP A 360 -21.55 -5.19 1.11
N PHE A 361 -20.57 -6.02 0.76
CA PHE A 361 -19.47 -5.67 -0.13
C PHE A 361 -19.48 -6.52 -1.40
N LYS A 362 -19.64 -5.88 -2.55
CA LYS A 362 -19.67 -6.54 -3.86
C LYS A 362 -18.64 -5.95 -4.81
N LEU A 363 -17.75 -6.80 -5.33
CA LEU A 363 -16.85 -6.44 -6.42
C LEU A 363 -17.55 -6.63 -7.77
N VAL A 364 -17.50 -5.60 -8.62
CA VAL A 364 -18.12 -5.57 -9.96
C VAL A 364 -17.07 -5.22 -10.99
N GLY A 365 -17.03 -5.97 -12.09
CA GLY A 365 -15.90 -5.89 -13.02
C GLY A 365 -14.66 -6.57 -12.43
N GLY A 366 -13.76 -7.05 -13.29
CA GLY A 366 -12.67 -7.95 -12.90
C GLY A 366 -12.91 -9.38 -13.37
N SER A 367 -11.84 -10.08 -13.73
CA SER A 367 -11.90 -11.41 -14.36
C SER A 367 -12.23 -12.50 -13.31
N PRO A 368 -13.30 -13.32 -13.50
CA PRO A 368 -13.78 -14.29 -12.50
C PRO A 368 -12.77 -15.35 -12.03
N SER A 369 -11.76 -15.65 -12.85
CA SER A 369 -10.75 -16.69 -12.57
C SER A 369 -9.77 -16.35 -11.42
N HIS A 370 -9.94 -15.21 -10.74
CA HIS A 370 -9.03 -14.71 -9.70
C HIS A 370 -9.62 -14.72 -8.30
N TYR A 371 -10.92 -15.01 -8.17
CA TYR A 371 -11.56 -15.26 -6.88
C TYR A 371 -11.28 -16.71 -6.51
N VAL A 372 -10.15 -16.95 -5.84
CA VAL A 372 -9.80 -18.31 -5.45
C VAL A 372 -10.82 -18.79 -4.41
N SER A 373 -11.64 -19.78 -4.76
CA SER A 373 -12.39 -20.55 -3.76
C SER A 373 -11.41 -21.39 -2.96
N LEU A 374 -11.69 -21.55 -1.66
CA LEU A 374 -10.84 -22.22 -0.68
C LEU A 374 -10.39 -23.62 -1.11
N GLU A 375 -11.12 -24.29 -2.00
CA GLU A 375 -10.83 -25.65 -2.45
C GLU A 375 -9.54 -25.82 -3.27
N LYS A 376 -8.98 -24.74 -3.87
CA LYS A 376 -7.75 -24.83 -4.67
C LYS A 376 -6.47 -24.38 -3.95
N ILE A 377 -6.56 -23.77 -2.77
CA ILE A 377 -5.40 -23.53 -1.91
C ILE A 377 -5.45 -24.61 -0.83
N LYS A 378 -5.04 -25.83 -1.18
CA LYS A 378 -4.62 -26.79 -0.15
C LYS A 378 -3.50 -26.13 0.64
N GLN A 379 -3.81 -25.74 1.87
CA GLN A 379 -3.08 -25.87 3.16
C GLN A 379 -1.54 -25.96 3.23
N GLU A 380 -0.76 -26.04 2.15
CA GLU A 380 0.67 -26.36 2.22
C GLU A 380 1.62 -25.15 2.18
N ASN A 381 1.16 -23.92 1.93
CA ASN A 381 2.08 -22.78 1.77
C ASN A 381 1.70 -21.47 2.48
N LEU A 382 0.64 -21.44 3.29
CA LEU A 382 0.36 -20.31 4.20
C LEU A 382 0.97 -20.53 5.61
N MET A 383 1.54 -21.70 5.88
CA MET A 383 1.81 -22.21 7.23
C MET A 383 3.30 -22.39 7.59
N ARG A 384 4.22 -21.74 6.88
CA ARG A 384 5.65 -21.73 7.27
C ARG A 384 6.28 -20.36 7.07
N THR A 385 5.86 -19.39 7.88
CA THR A 385 6.66 -18.19 8.18
C THR A 385 7.04 -18.23 9.65
N SER A 386 7.91 -19.18 9.99
CA SER A 386 8.75 -19.13 11.18
C SER A 386 10.19 -19.35 10.72
N HIS A 387 10.90 -18.24 10.50
CA HIS A 387 12.30 -18.00 10.84
C HIS A 387 12.59 -16.50 10.77
#